data_AF-A0A3M1M6K1-F1
#
_entry.id   AF-A0A3M1M6K1-F1
#
_cell.length_a   1.000
_cell.length_b   1.000
_cell.length_c   1.000
_cell.angle_alpha   90.00
_cell.angle_beta   90.00
_cell.angle_gamma   90.00
#
_symmetry.space_group_name_H-M   'P 1'
#
loop_
_entity.id
_entity.type
_entity.pdbx_description
1 polymer ?
#
loop_
_entity_poly.entity_id
_entity_poly.type
_entity_poly.pdbx_seq_one_letter_code
_entity_poly.pdbx_strand_id
1 'polypeptide(L)'
;MLTEHTGTNGNVTLTDTPGNDTLDGGKGDDVLIFTTTGAAGSTDAYDGSKGYDTIRIVMTAAQHQNALFQQELAAYQTFLAQHAHGGSDDGPSFTFTSLGLTLSNFETVEVAIDDAVNTGPVAADDAGAIRRSGAMTAAASPGPSPTATRRRTTLPSGPWGMRCSRTSAAMARSTC
;
A
#
# COMPACT_ATOMS: atom_id res chain seq x y z
N MET A 1 -4.14 -23.32 -27.03
CA MET A 1 -3.01 -24.28 -27.11
C MET A 1 -2.22 -24.13 -25.82
N LEU A 2 -1.22 -24.96 -25.56
CA LEU A 2 -0.24 -24.64 -24.51
C LEU A 2 0.85 -23.78 -25.14
N THR A 3 1.19 -22.63 -24.55
CA THR A 3 2.37 -21.85 -24.92
C THR A 3 3.42 -22.02 -23.83
N GLU A 4 4.57 -22.57 -24.20
CA GLU A 4 5.73 -22.68 -23.31
C GLU A 4 6.72 -21.57 -23.69
N HIS A 5 7.10 -20.73 -22.74
CA HIS A 5 8.15 -19.72 -22.94
C HIS A 5 9.21 -19.87 -21.85
N THR A 6 10.45 -20.09 -22.28
CA THR A 6 11.62 -20.15 -21.39
C THR A 6 12.50 -18.93 -21.62
N GLY A 7 12.80 -18.21 -20.54
CA GLY A 7 13.81 -17.17 -20.53
C GLY A 7 15.22 -17.75 -20.67
N THR A 8 16.21 -16.87 -20.69
CA THR A 8 17.61 -17.26 -20.95
C THR A 8 18.49 -16.88 -19.76
N ASN A 9 19.77 -16.54 -19.99
CA ASN A 9 20.58 -15.94 -18.92
C ASN A 9 20.53 -14.41 -19.09
N GLY A 10 20.26 -13.70 -18.01
CA GLY A 10 20.05 -12.25 -17.95
C GLY A 10 18.57 -11.89 -17.93
N ASN A 11 18.25 -10.77 -17.27
CA ASN A 11 16.91 -10.31 -16.95
C ASN A 11 15.98 -10.21 -18.17
N VAL A 12 14.83 -10.88 -18.11
CA VAL A 12 13.79 -10.98 -19.15
C VAL A 12 12.49 -10.34 -18.65
N THR A 13 11.64 -9.90 -19.58
CA THR A 13 10.23 -9.63 -19.30
C THR A 13 9.36 -10.53 -20.15
N LEU A 14 8.54 -11.36 -19.51
CA LEU A 14 7.62 -12.29 -20.18
C LEU A 14 6.19 -11.80 -20.00
N THR A 15 5.34 -12.05 -21.00
CA THR A 15 3.92 -11.71 -20.97
C THR A 15 3.13 -12.85 -21.55
N ASP A 16 2.00 -13.13 -20.92
CA ASP A 16 1.13 -14.26 -21.23
C ASP A 16 0.28 -14.06 -22.47
N THR A 17 -0.36 -15.15 -22.91
CA THR A 17 -1.37 -15.12 -23.97
C THR A 17 -2.66 -15.80 -23.51
N PRO A 18 -3.81 -15.52 -24.15
CA PRO A 18 -5.05 -16.22 -23.80
C PRO A 18 -4.95 -17.72 -24.10
N GLY A 19 -4.79 -18.53 -23.05
CA GLY A 19 -4.55 -19.96 -23.13
C GLY A 19 -4.28 -20.56 -21.75
N ASN A 20 -3.76 -21.78 -21.72
CA ASN A 20 -3.09 -22.33 -20.55
C ASN A 20 -1.60 -22.25 -20.87
N ASP A 21 -0.85 -21.41 -20.19
CA ASP A 21 0.55 -21.12 -20.52
C ASP A 21 1.51 -21.51 -19.39
N THR A 22 2.71 -21.95 -19.77
CA THR A 22 3.82 -22.24 -18.84
C THR A 22 4.96 -21.27 -19.13
N LEU A 23 5.37 -20.47 -18.14
CA LEU A 23 6.45 -19.49 -18.27
C LEU A 23 7.56 -19.79 -17.26
N ASP A 24 8.81 -19.70 -17.70
CA ASP A 24 10.02 -19.85 -16.88
C ASP A 24 10.92 -18.63 -17.11
N GLY A 25 11.29 -17.90 -16.06
CA GLY A 25 12.21 -16.75 -16.13
C GLY A 25 13.63 -17.14 -16.54
N GLY A 26 14.10 -18.31 -16.09
CA GLY A 26 15.44 -18.80 -16.33
C GLY A 26 16.45 -18.33 -15.27
N LYS A 27 17.36 -17.42 -15.63
CA LYS A 27 18.36 -16.88 -14.70
C LYS A 27 18.54 -15.39 -14.88
N GLY A 28 18.14 -14.60 -13.90
CA GLY A 28 18.22 -13.14 -13.91
C GLY A 28 17.27 -12.60 -12.85
N ASP A 29 17.16 -11.29 -12.72
CA ASP A 29 16.04 -10.72 -11.97
C ASP A 29 14.91 -10.44 -12.98
N ASP A 30 14.01 -11.40 -13.13
CA ASP A 30 13.03 -11.48 -14.22
C ASP A 30 11.66 -10.85 -13.84
N VAL A 31 10.89 -10.43 -14.84
CA VAL A 31 9.54 -9.87 -14.67
C VAL A 31 8.54 -10.65 -15.49
N LEU A 32 7.73 -11.47 -14.82
CA LEU A 32 6.67 -12.25 -15.47
C LEU A 32 5.33 -11.52 -15.30
N ILE A 33 4.58 -11.35 -16.38
CA ILE A 33 3.32 -10.59 -16.41
C ILE A 33 2.16 -11.54 -16.72
N PHE A 34 1.23 -11.67 -15.78
CA PHE A 34 -0.06 -12.36 -15.94
C PHE A 34 -1.17 -11.36 -16.20
N THR A 35 -2.02 -11.62 -17.19
CA THR A 35 -3.10 -10.73 -17.60
C THR A 35 -4.45 -11.44 -17.50
N THR A 36 -5.25 -11.06 -16.51
CA THR A 36 -6.57 -11.71 -16.28
C THR A 36 -7.57 -11.56 -17.45
N THR A 37 -7.33 -10.64 -18.39
CA THR A 37 -8.17 -10.40 -19.57
C THR A 37 -7.93 -11.47 -20.66
N GLY A 38 -8.46 -12.66 -20.43
CA GLY A 38 -8.31 -13.79 -21.36
C GLY A 38 -8.12 -15.13 -20.66
N ALA A 39 -7.60 -15.10 -19.43
CA ALA A 39 -7.35 -16.27 -18.58
C ALA A 39 -8.62 -16.92 -17.97
N ALA A 40 -9.81 -16.64 -18.50
CA ALA A 40 -11.08 -17.06 -17.90
C ALA A 40 -11.34 -18.57 -18.12
N GLY A 41 -11.00 -19.37 -17.11
CA GLY A 41 -11.02 -20.84 -17.19
C GLY A 41 -9.70 -21.45 -17.64
N SER A 42 -8.63 -20.65 -17.68
CA SER A 42 -7.27 -21.09 -17.93
C SER A 42 -6.65 -21.82 -16.74
N THR A 43 -5.49 -22.41 -16.96
CA THR A 43 -4.61 -22.90 -15.88
C THR A 43 -3.18 -22.65 -16.29
N ASP A 44 -2.52 -21.78 -15.54
CA ASP A 44 -1.23 -21.18 -15.89
C ASP A 44 -0.21 -21.47 -14.80
N ALA A 45 1.04 -21.72 -15.18
CA ALA A 45 2.10 -22.16 -14.26
C ALA A 45 3.40 -21.40 -14.53
N TYR A 46 3.73 -20.44 -13.67
CA TYR A 46 4.90 -19.58 -13.84
C TYR A 46 5.97 -19.86 -12.79
N ASP A 47 7.21 -19.86 -13.23
CA ASP A 47 8.40 -20.06 -12.42
C ASP A 47 9.37 -18.89 -12.65
N GLY A 48 9.86 -18.24 -11.60
CA GLY A 48 10.96 -17.27 -11.73
C GLY A 48 12.33 -17.94 -11.88
N SER A 49 12.46 -19.20 -11.47
CA SER A 49 13.71 -19.96 -11.44
C SER A 49 14.80 -19.36 -10.54
N LYS A 50 15.75 -18.55 -11.07
CA LYS A 50 16.94 -18.10 -10.31
C LYS A 50 17.29 -16.62 -10.54
N GLY A 51 16.68 -15.75 -9.75
CA GLY A 51 17.25 -14.47 -9.30
C GLY A 51 16.25 -13.72 -8.43
N TYR A 52 16.22 -12.38 -8.47
CA TYR A 52 15.21 -11.63 -7.69
C TYR A 52 13.96 -11.36 -8.53
N ASP A 53 13.09 -12.36 -8.58
CA ASP A 53 12.03 -12.43 -9.59
C ASP A 53 10.75 -11.74 -9.14
N THR A 54 10.09 -11.10 -10.11
CA THR A 54 8.88 -10.29 -9.89
C THR A 54 7.71 -10.79 -10.74
N ILE A 55 6.65 -11.24 -10.06
CA ILE A 55 5.36 -11.54 -10.70
C ILE A 55 4.47 -10.29 -10.67
N ARG A 56 4.08 -9.79 -11.85
CA ARG A 56 3.12 -8.70 -12.00
C ARG A 56 1.77 -9.23 -12.47
N ILE A 57 0.76 -9.08 -11.62
CA ILE A 57 -0.61 -9.52 -11.88
C ILE A 57 -1.43 -8.33 -12.37
N VAL A 58 -1.83 -8.33 -13.64
CA VAL A 58 -2.61 -7.27 -14.30
C VAL A 58 -4.09 -7.64 -14.32
N MET A 59 -4.94 -6.79 -13.72
CA MET A 59 -6.37 -7.03 -13.59
C MET A 59 -7.20 -5.76 -13.48
N THR A 60 -8.52 -5.89 -13.59
CA THR A 60 -9.46 -4.80 -13.32
C THR A 60 -9.66 -4.59 -11.81
N ALA A 61 -10.09 -3.39 -11.41
CA ALA A 61 -10.44 -3.12 -10.00
C ALA A 61 -11.54 -4.06 -9.48
N ALA A 62 -12.49 -4.48 -10.33
CA ALA A 62 -13.55 -5.41 -9.94
C ALA A 62 -13.01 -6.80 -9.56
N GLN A 63 -11.96 -7.28 -10.23
CA GLN A 63 -11.27 -8.52 -9.88
C GLN A 63 -10.42 -8.34 -8.62
N HIS A 64 -9.72 -7.21 -8.49
CA HIS A 64 -8.94 -6.90 -7.30
C HIS A 64 -9.81 -6.86 -6.03
N GLN A 65 -11.01 -6.29 -6.10
CA GLN A 65 -11.95 -6.24 -4.97
C GLN A 65 -12.65 -7.59 -4.67
N ASN A 66 -12.29 -8.67 -5.35
CA ASN A 66 -12.81 -10.00 -5.03
C ASN A 66 -12.24 -10.49 -3.70
N ALA A 67 -13.13 -10.79 -2.74
CA ALA A 67 -12.75 -11.22 -1.39
C ALA A 67 -11.93 -12.52 -1.37
N LEU A 68 -12.10 -13.42 -2.34
CA LEU A 68 -11.27 -14.63 -2.46
C LEU A 68 -9.85 -14.26 -2.91
N PHE A 69 -9.73 -13.43 -3.96
CA PHE A 69 -8.43 -12.97 -4.43
C PHE A 69 -7.65 -12.21 -3.35
N GLN A 70 -8.31 -11.33 -2.58
CA GLN A 70 -7.67 -10.62 -1.47
C GLN A 70 -7.17 -11.56 -0.36
N GLN A 71 -7.89 -12.64 -0.07
CA GLN A 71 -7.43 -13.68 0.87
C GLN A 71 -6.23 -14.44 0.33
N GLU A 72 -6.26 -14.83 -0.95
CA GLU A 72 -5.15 -15.52 -1.62
C GLU A 72 -3.91 -14.62 -1.73
N LEU A 73 -4.06 -13.33 -2.02
CA LEU A 73 -2.96 -12.37 -2.07
C LEU A 73 -2.29 -12.18 -0.71
N ALA A 74 -3.06 -12.07 0.38
CA ALA A 74 -2.51 -12.00 1.73
C ALA A 74 -1.80 -13.31 2.15
N ALA A 75 -2.33 -14.45 1.74
CA ALA A 75 -1.68 -15.74 1.93
C ALA A 75 -0.37 -15.86 1.11
N TYR A 76 -0.37 -15.35 -0.13
CA TYR A 76 0.83 -15.33 -0.98
C TYR A 76 1.91 -14.38 -0.46
N GLN A 77 1.55 -13.20 0.05
CA GLN A 77 2.50 -12.31 0.75
C GLN A 77 3.12 -12.99 1.99
N THR A 78 2.32 -13.79 2.70
CA THR A 78 2.80 -14.59 3.85
C THR A 78 3.72 -15.74 3.40
N PHE A 79 3.47 -16.31 2.23
CA PHE A 79 4.30 -17.33 1.58
C PHE A 79 5.64 -16.75 1.11
N LEU A 80 5.64 -15.61 0.42
CA LEU A 80 6.85 -14.88 0.00
C LEU A 80 7.73 -14.56 1.21
N ALA A 81 7.16 -14.08 2.32
CA ALA A 81 7.90 -13.80 3.55
C ALA A 81 8.61 -15.03 4.19
N GLN A 82 8.27 -16.25 3.75
CA GLN A 82 8.88 -17.52 4.21
C GLN A 82 9.77 -18.19 3.15
N HIS A 83 9.57 -17.88 1.86
CA HIS A 83 10.12 -18.66 0.74
C HIS A 83 10.82 -17.84 -0.34
N ALA A 84 10.70 -16.51 -0.35
CA ALA A 84 11.45 -15.62 -1.27
C ALA A 84 12.96 -15.80 -1.08
N HIS A 85 13.64 -16.39 -2.07
CA HIS A 85 15.06 -16.67 -2.03
C HIS A 85 15.67 -16.88 -3.43
N GLY A 86 16.02 -15.77 -4.08
CA GLY A 86 16.68 -15.73 -5.41
C GLY A 86 18.05 -16.40 -5.57
N GLY A 87 18.48 -17.20 -4.59
CA GLY A 87 19.59 -18.14 -4.72
C GLY A 87 19.15 -19.56 -5.12
N SER A 88 17.85 -19.85 -5.16
CA SER A 88 17.28 -21.21 -5.26
C SER A 88 16.08 -21.28 -6.20
N ASP A 89 16.06 -22.32 -7.03
CA ASP A 89 14.97 -22.76 -7.91
C ASP A 89 14.17 -23.96 -7.33
N ASP A 90 14.59 -24.52 -6.20
CA ASP A 90 13.91 -25.63 -5.52
C ASP A 90 12.81 -25.17 -4.52
N GLY A 91 12.22 -23.99 -4.73
CA GLY A 91 11.20 -23.42 -3.85
C GLY A 91 9.85 -24.15 -3.92
N PRO A 92 9.01 -24.03 -2.87
CA PRO A 92 7.62 -24.48 -2.97
C PRO A 92 6.83 -23.64 -3.99
N SER A 93 5.64 -24.10 -4.36
CA SER A 93 4.70 -23.34 -5.19
C SER A 93 3.45 -22.90 -4.42
N PHE A 94 2.80 -21.85 -4.92
CA PHE A 94 1.54 -21.31 -4.43
C PHE A 94 0.52 -21.21 -5.57
N THR A 95 -0.73 -21.59 -5.33
CA THR A 95 -1.80 -21.56 -6.35
C THR A 95 -2.91 -20.59 -5.97
N PHE A 96 -3.17 -19.62 -6.84
CA PHE A 96 -4.35 -18.75 -6.82
C PHE A 96 -5.54 -19.47 -7.47
N THR A 97 -6.43 -20.01 -6.65
CA THR A 97 -7.63 -20.71 -7.12
C THR A 97 -8.62 -19.74 -7.78
N SER A 98 -8.63 -18.46 -7.38
CA SER A 98 -9.45 -17.44 -8.04
C SER A 98 -9.00 -17.09 -9.47
N LEU A 99 -7.74 -17.37 -9.82
CA LEU A 99 -7.13 -17.01 -11.10
C LEU A 99 -6.77 -18.22 -11.99
N GLY A 100 -6.68 -19.42 -11.42
CA GLY A 100 -6.14 -20.60 -12.12
C GLY A 100 -4.60 -20.59 -12.24
N LEU A 101 -3.93 -19.69 -11.52
CA LEU A 101 -2.50 -19.40 -11.65
C LEU A 101 -1.69 -20.08 -10.54
N THR A 102 -0.64 -20.81 -10.90
CA THR A 102 0.35 -21.38 -9.97
C THR A 102 1.69 -20.69 -10.16
N LEU A 103 2.34 -20.34 -9.04
CA LEU A 103 3.59 -19.58 -9.00
C LEU A 103 4.64 -20.31 -8.16
N SER A 104 5.87 -20.43 -8.65
CA SER A 104 7.06 -20.90 -7.94
C SER A 104 8.23 -19.92 -8.09
N ASN A 105 9.14 -19.91 -7.11
CA ASN A 105 10.40 -19.15 -7.14
C ASN A 105 10.23 -17.68 -7.54
N PHE A 106 9.47 -16.92 -6.74
CA PHE A 106 9.38 -15.46 -6.86
C PHE A 106 9.68 -14.81 -5.51
N GLU A 107 10.25 -13.61 -5.56
CA GLU A 107 10.58 -12.80 -4.38
C GLU A 107 9.57 -11.67 -4.19
N THR A 108 9.06 -11.13 -5.30
CA THR A 108 8.24 -9.91 -5.31
C THR A 108 6.93 -10.14 -6.06
N VAL A 109 5.82 -9.69 -5.46
CA VAL A 109 4.51 -9.61 -6.11
C VAL A 109 4.11 -8.15 -6.31
N GLU A 110 3.75 -7.81 -7.54
CA GLU A 110 3.12 -6.55 -7.91
C GLU A 110 1.71 -6.81 -8.44
N VAL A 111 0.75 -5.97 -8.06
CA VAL A 111 -0.61 -6.00 -8.62
C VAL A 111 -0.87 -4.68 -9.32
N ALA A 112 -1.16 -4.75 -10.62
CA ALA A 112 -1.44 -3.61 -11.47
C ALA A 112 -2.92 -3.58 -11.83
N ILE A 113 -3.58 -2.44 -11.57
CA ILE A 113 -4.96 -2.21 -11.95
C ILE A 113 -4.98 -1.58 -13.34
N ASP A 114 -5.24 -2.40 -14.37
CA ASP A 114 -5.46 -1.92 -15.74
C ASP A 114 -6.96 -1.67 -15.97
N ASP A 115 -7.47 -0.70 -15.24
CA ASP A 115 -8.71 -0.04 -15.61
C ASP A 115 -8.35 1.01 -16.68
N ALA A 116 -8.82 0.83 -17.93
CA ALA A 116 -8.75 1.87 -18.96
C ALA A 116 -9.58 3.14 -18.63
N VAL A 117 -10.05 3.26 -17.39
CA VAL A 117 -10.64 4.45 -16.77
C VAL A 117 -9.56 5.08 -15.89
N ASN A 118 -9.08 6.27 -16.29
CA ASN A 118 -8.16 7.08 -15.48
C ASN A 118 -8.78 7.47 -14.13
N THR A 119 -8.68 6.58 -13.13
CA THR A 119 -8.88 6.91 -11.72
C THR A 119 -7.55 7.45 -11.18
N GLY A 120 -7.53 8.74 -10.84
CA GLY A 120 -6.40 9.33 -10.12
C GLY A 120 -6.08 8.58 -8.81
N PRO A 121 -4.90 8.80 -8.22
CA PRO A 121 -4.32 7.92 -7.20
C PRO A 121 -5.32 7.57 -6.10
N VAL A 122 -5.72 6.29 -6.06
CA VAL A 122 -6.53 5.73 -4.99
C VAL A 122 -5.66 5.65 -3.74
N ALA A 123 -6.06 6.35 -2.68
CA ALA A 123 -5.40 6.21 -1.39
C ALA A 123 -5.60 4.78 -0.90
N ALA A 124 -4.50 4.11 -0.51
CA ALA A 124 -4.62 2.90 0.28
C ALA A 124 -5.21 3.26 1.64
N ASP A 125 -6.35 2.68 1.99
CA ASP A 125 -6.99 2.89 3.29
C ASP A 125 -6.01 2.48 4.39
N ASP A 126 -5.62 3.43 5.25
CA ASP A 126 -4.88 3.10 6.45
C ASP A 126 -5.81 2.35 7.39
N ALA A 127 -5.57 1.04 7.56
CA ALA A 127 -6.34 0.15 8.44
C ALA A 127 -6.09 0.47 9.93
N GLY A 128 -6.36 1.71 10.33
CA GLY A 128 -6.31 2.22 11.68
C GLY A 128 -7.34 1.51 12.55
N ALA A 129 -6.91 0.46 13.24
CA ALA A 129 -7.73 -0.28 14.18
C ALA A 129 -8.07 0.56 15.42
N ILE A 130 -9.04 1.48 15.29
CA ILE A 130 -9.61 2.20 16.43
C ILE A 130 -10.41 1.20 17.27
N ARG A 131 -9.74 0.62 18.28
CA ARG A 131 -10.38 -0.20 19.32
C ARG A 131 -11.36 0.67 20.13
N ARG A 132 -12.60 0.79 19.66
CA ARG A 132 -13.71 1.35 20.44
C ARG A 132 -14.17 0.33 21.47
N SER A 133 -14.09 0.71 22.74
CA SER A 133 -14.71 0.00 23.86
C SER A 133 -15.42 0.99 24.77
N GLY A 134 -16.67 0.70 25.13
CA GLY A 134 -17.44 1.44 26.13
C GLY A 134 -18.38 2.50 25.54
N ALA A 135 -19.67 2.18 25.52
CA ALA A 135 -20.72 3.16 25.25
C ALA A 135 -21.09 3.93 26.52
N MET A 136 -21.46 5.21 26.39
CA MET A 136 -22.60 5.77 27.12
C MET A 136 -23.19 7.00 26.43
N THR A 137 -24.51 7.11 26.56
CA THR A 137 -25.41 8.06 25.88
C THR A 137 -25.61 9.35 26.67
N ALA A 138 -25.75 10.51 26.00
CA ALA A 138 -26.86 11.46 26.25
C ALA A 138 -26.86 12.72 25.33
N ALA A 139 -28.03 13.00 24.77
CA ALA A 139 -28.66 14.32 24.54
C ALA A 139 -27.90 15.52 23.92
N ALA A 140 -28.36 15.88 22.71
CA ALA A 140 -28.81 17.22 22.27
C ALA A 140 -27.90 18.48 22.35
N SER A 141 -27.72 19.08 21.16
CA SER A 141 -27.35 20.49 20.86
C SER A 141 -28.19 21.55 21.63
N PRO A 142 -27.73 22.83 21.79
CA PRO A 142 -27.19 23.66 20.69
C PRO A 142 -25.95 24.52 21.00
N GLY A 143 -25.41 25.16 19.95
CA GLY A 143 -24.13 25.88 19.95
C GLY A 143 -24.13 27.28 20.59
N PRO A 144 -22.93 27.89 20.73
CA PRO A 144 -22.75 29.15 21.44
C PRO A 144 -23.12 30.37 20.59
N SER A 145 -23.92 31.27 21.16
CA SER A 145 -24.06 32.66 20.71
C SER A 145 -23.54 33.59 21.83
N PRO A 146 -22.77 34.65 21.53
CA PRO A 146 -22.07 35.41 22.55
C PRO A 146 -22.97 36.42 23.25
N THR A 147 -22.86 36.55 24.57
CA THR A 147 -23.44 37.69 25.32
C THR A 147 -22.47 38.13 26.40
N ALA A 148 -21.85 39.29 26.17
CA ALA A 148 -20.93 39.92 27.13
C ALA A 148 -21.66 41.04 27.89
N THR A 149 -21.65 40.96 29.23
CA THR A 149 -22.33 41.95 30.10
C THR A 149 -21.33 42.84 30.85
N ARG A 150 -21.41 44.14 30.54
CA ARG A 150 -20.93 45.38 31.23
C ARG A 150 -20.95 45.33 32.78
N ARG A 151 -20.34 46.22 33.59
CA ARG A 151 -19.58 47.52 33.53
C ARG A 151 -18.94 47.70 34.95
N ARG A 152 -18.12 48.69 35.37
CA ARG A 152 -17.08 49.63 34.86
C ARG A 152 -16.69 50.57 36.03
N THR A 153 -15.40 50.77 36.31
CA THR A 153 -14.90 51.85 37.20
C THR A 153 -13.66 52.50 36.54
N THR A 154 -13.84 53.56 35.74
CA THR A 154 -13.62 55.00 36.06
C THR A 154 -12.20 55.51 35.68
N LEU A 155 -12.19 56.70 35.06
CA LEU A 155 -11.10 57.48 34.42
C LEU A 155 -10.21 58.24 35.46
N PRO A 156 -9.11 58.96 35.11
CA PRO A 156 -8.82 59.58 33.81
C PRO A 156 -7.37 59.58 33.26
N SER A 157 -7.27 60.08 32.04
CA SER A 157 -6.08 60.32 31.22
C SER A 157 -5.33 61.61 31.57
N GLY A 158 -3.99 61.57 31.49
CA GLY A 158 -3.09 62.74 31.46
C GLY A 158 -1.73 62.36 30.84
N PRO A 159 -1.03 63.25 30.08
CA PRO A 159 -0.35 62.76 28.88
C PRO A 159 1.10 63.28 28.66
N TRP A 160 1.72 62.84 27.55
CA TRP A 160 3.04 63.24 27.00
C TRP A 160 4.28 62.71 27.76
N GLY A 161 5.36 62.42 27.02
CA GLY A 161 6.70 62.29 27.60
C GLY A 161 7.57 61.12 27.11
N MET A 162 8.25 61.34 25.98
CA MET A 162 9.65 60.98 25.70
C MET A 162 10.30 59.71 26.29
N ARG A 163 10.92 58.94 25.37
CA ARG A 163 12.30 58.40 25.43
C ARG A 163 12.94 58.20 26.81
N CYS A 164 13.49 56.99 27.04
CA CYS A 164 14.94 56.80 26.84
C CYS A 164 15.36 55.33 26.91
N SER A 165 16.27 54.95 26.00
CA SER A 165 17.01 53.70 26.05
C SER A 165 18.15 53.78 27.07
N ARG A 166 18.30 52.74 27.90
CA ARG A 166 19.52 52.24 28.58
C ARG A 166 19.05 51.17 29.58
N THR A 167 19.76 50.13 30.01
CA THR A 167 21.03 49.44 29.66
C THR A 167 21.26 48.48 30.86
N SER A 168 22.07 47.43 30.69
CA SER A 168 22.62 46.55 31.74
C SER A 168 21.74 45.43 32.32
N ALA A 169 22.04 44.23 31.82
CA ALA A 169 22.76 43.17 32.55
C ALA A 169 22.16 42.52 33.82
N ALA A 170 21.85 41.23 33.69
CA ALA A 170 22.21 40.09 34.57
C ALA A 170 21.45 38.86 33.98
N MET A 171 22.03 37.72 33.59
CA MET A 171 23.11 36.92 34.17
C MET A 171 22.79 36.37 35.56
N ALA A 172 22.09 35.23 35.61
CA ALA A 172 22.37 34.12 36.53
C ALA A 172 21.61 32.86 36.11
N ARG A 173 22.34 31.75 35.95
CA ARG A 173 21.80 30.42 36.27
C ARG A 173 22.06 30.19 37.75
N SER A 174 21.14 29.52 38.45
CA SER A 174 21.51 28.49 39.43
C SER A 174 20.27 27.71 39.89
N THR A 175 20.47 26.42 40.07
CA THR A 175 19.50 25.47 40.63
C THR A 175 19.25 25.70 42.11
N CYS A 176 17.98 25.81 42.51
CA CYS A 176 17.30 24.70 43.20
C CYS A 176 15.77 24.79 42.93
#